data_AF-A0A160DUS7-F1
#
_entry.id   AF-A0A160DUS7-F1
#
_cell.length_a   1.000
_cell.length_b   1.000
_cell.length_c   1.000
_cell.angle_alpha   90.00
_cell.angle_beta   90.00
_cell.angle_gamma   90.00
#
_symmetry.space_group_name_H-M   'P 1'
#
loop_
_entity.id
_entity.type
_entity.pdbx_description
1 polymer ?
#
loop_
_entity_poly.entity_id
_entity_poly.type
_entity_poly.pdbx_seq_one_letter_code
_entity_poly.pdbx_strand_id
1 'polypeptide(L)'
;MSLLPPPLRPRALRLAFALSGLLAGAAVPAATLTVVHTGDSGAGSLRQAITDANATSDADTIAFAIPGAGPFTITPATRLPNLRGVLTIDGFTQPGSHANTLAPDQGGLDAVPMIQVTGPGNGFGFVLEGGSAPASVTLRGLVINGFAPHIGGGAAGARLTLHGCYIGTTADGTAAVPSASMACITTAGTLQLGGTLPAQRNLLANCGNGAVVAGNGETVIEGNLIGTDAGAGRALPGSIAGNGAGIIVNAGSGNPRLRIGGASVAARNLISGNHGSGGIALFGTLGFAAYAQFEILGNYIGTDWTGTRAIPNGYPDTPRFSGGIVLWRVAQDDSPAPIGGDGPGQANLIAYNHGAGILSREGRIGESFDNRGNRIQHNRGIGRTNVDLAPAGPTPNDPADADAGANGGQNWPQIDAAVVAGGQLQVTYRVDSSPQASAYPLRVDFYENVQGGNGALLGRDSYPAGAAQQPRTIVLALPPGARAVPLVAVATDARGYSSEFSPAFGVLFEDDFE
;
A
#
# COMPACT_ATOMS: atom_id res chain seq x y z
N MET A 1 50.57 -66.28 62.26
CA MET A 1 50.02 -65.15 63.05
C MET A 1 51.22 -64.28 63.42
N SER A 2 51.34 -62.99 63.12
CA SER A 2 50.34 -61.93 62.95
C SER A 2 50.95 -60.71 62.23
N LEU A 3 50.15 -60.11 61.34
CA LEU A 3 50.01 -58.69 60.93
C LEU A 3 51.16 -57.88 60.27
N LEU A 4 50.85 -57.42 59.05
CA LEU A 4 51.47 -56.35 58.24
C LEU A 4 51.04 -54.93 58.70
N PRO A 5 51.87 -53.89 58.43
CA PRO A 5 51.46 -52.48 58.39
C PRO A 5 51.45 -51.87 56.95
N PRO A 6 50.95 -50.62 56.76
CA PRO A 6 50.03 -50.19 55.69
C PRO A 6 50.68 -49.43 54.49
N PRO A 7 49.90 -48.97 53.47
CA PRO A 7 50.40 -48.67 52.12
C PRO A 7 50.81 -47.21 51.84
N LEU A 8 51.41 -47.05 50.65
CA LEU A 8 52.18 -45.93 50.11
C LEU A 8 51.34 -44.69 49.68
N ARG A 9 52.02 -43.53 49.68
CA ARG A 9 51.55 -42.16 49.41
C ARG A 9 51.11 -41.91 47.95
N PRO A 10 50.17 -40.97 47.69
CA PRO A 10 49.71 -40.63 46.34
C PRO A 10 50.70 -39.74 45.57
N ARG A 11 50.86 -40.02 44.27
CA ARG A 11 51.62 -39.22 43.29
C ARG A 11 50.72 -38.12 42.70
N ALA A 12 51.21 -36.89 42.69
CA ALA A 12 50.53 -35.72 42.14
C ALA A 12 50.36 -35.79 40.61
N LEU A 13 49.11 -35.64 40.16
CA LEU A 13 48.71 -35.51 38.77
C LEU A 13 48.90 -34.04 38.34
N ARG A 14 49.78 -33.77 37.36
CA ARG A 14 49.95 -32.43 36.79
C ARG A 14 48.87 -32.22 35.72
N LEU A 15 47.85 -31.42 36.03
CA LEU A 15 46.83 -30.95 35.10
C LEU A 15 47.29 -29.62 34.49
N ALA A 16 47.59 -29.59 33.20
CA ALA A 16 47.88 -28.37 32.46
C ALA A 16 46.57 -27.65 32.13
N PHE A 17 46.31 -26.52 32.78
CA PHE A 17 45.25 -25.59 32.36
C PHE A 17 45.78 -24.78 31.17
N ALA A 18 45.27 -25.06 29.97
CA ALA A 18 45.37 -24.14 28.85
C ALA A 18 44.47 -22.93 29.15
N LEU A 19 45.09 -21.78 29.39
CA LEU A 19 44.40 -20.51 29.54
C LEU A 19 44.00 -20.02 28.13
N SER A 20 42.89 -20.53 27.60
CA SER A 20 42.22 -19.92 26.46
C SER A 20 41.63 -18.60 26.93
N GLY A 21 42.38 -17.51 26.74
CA GLY A 21 41.89 -16.16 26.92
C GLY A 21 40.73 -15.91 25.97
N LEU A 22 39.50 -16.05 26.49
CA LEU A 22 38.31 -15.52 25.85
C LEU A 22 38.43 -13.99 25.95
N LEU A 23 39.06 -13.37 24.95
CA LEU A 23 38.81 -11.96 24.65
C LEU A 23 37.35 -11.88 24.23
N ALA A 24 36.46 -11.78 25.21
CA ALA A 24 35.16 -11.18 24.99
C ALA A 24 35.47 -9.75 24.53
N GLY A 25 35.46 -9.52 23.21
CA GLY A 25 35.48 -8.17 22.68
C GLY A 25 34.36 -7.42 23.36
N ALA A 26 34.71 -6.38 24.11
CA ALA A 26 33.72 -5.51 24.71
C ALA A 26 32.79 -5.05 23.58
N ALA A 27 31.48 -5.33 23.72
CA ALA A 27 30.50 -4.77 22.81
C ALA A 27 30.66 -3.25 22.85
N VAL A 28 31.03 -2.66 21.71
CA VAL A 28 31.10 -1.21 21.59
C VAL A 28 29.65 -0.72 21.71
N PRO A 29 29.37 0.31 22.52
CA PRO A 29 28.00 0.82 22.61
C PRO A 29 27.61 1.47 21.28
N ALA A 30 26.33 1.35 20.91
CA ALA A 30 25.76 2.04 19.76
C ALA A 30 26.17 3.52 19.74
N ALA A 31 26.77 3.95 18.64
CA ALA A 31 27.34 5.27 18.48
C ALA A 31 26.32 6.26 17.90
N THR A 32 26.44 7.53 18.29
CA THR A 32 25.79 8.64 17.59
C THR A 32 26.82 9.36 16.72
N LEU A 33 26.71 9.17 15.40
CA LEU A 33 27.61 9.72 14.40
C LEU A 33 27.01 11.01 13.86
N THR A 34 27.60 12.15 14.21
CA THR A 34 27.00 13.46 13.90
C THR A 34 27.54 14.04 12.61
N VAL A 35 26.64 14.33 11.67
CA VAL A 35 26.91 15.10 10.45
C VAL A 35 26.87 16.58 10.78
N VAL A 36 27.94 17.31 10.48
CA VAL A 36 28.10 18.74 10.83
C VAL A 36 28.33 19.64 9.61
N HIS A 37 28.41 19.09 8.40
CA HIS A 37 28.49 19.87 7.18
C HIS A 37 27.91 19.14 5.96
N THR A 38 27.67 19.88 4.88
CA THR A 38 27.04 19.36 3.65
C THR A 38 28.02 18.80 2.61
N GLY A 39 29.33 18.97 2.82
CA GLY A 39 30.36 18.40 1.94
C GLY A 39 30.28 16.87 1.82
N ASP A 40 30.58 16.34 0.63
CA ASP A 40 30.49 14.90 0.30
C ASP A 40 31.48 14.02 1.07
N SER A 41 32.61 14.56 1.52
CA SER A 41 33.67 13.82 2.19
C SER A 41 34.31 14.63 3.32
N GLY A 42 35.19 13.97 4.09
CA GLY A 42 35.82 14.54 5.28
C GLY A 42 35.06 14.22 6.56
N ALA A 43 35.73 14.41 7.70
CA ALA A 43 35.17 14.16 9.01
C ALA A 43 33.93 15.05 9.26
N GLY A 44 32.81 14.42 9.64
CA GLY A 44 31.55 15.13 9.83
C GLY A 44 30.66 15.22 8.59
N SER A 45 31.04 14.59 7.47
CA SER A 45 30.14 14.38 6.32
C SER A 45 29.19 13.20 6.53
N LEU A 46 28.06 13.20 5.81
CA LEU A 46 27.15 12.05 5.75
C LEU A 46 27.85 10.78 5.24
N ARG A 47 28.73 10.90 4.24
CA ARG A 47 29.48 9.75 3.71
C ARG A 47 30.39 9.14 4.77
N GLN A 48 31.09 9.97 5.54
CA GLN A 48 31.95 9.48 6.61
C GLN A 48 31.12 8.82 7.70
N ALA A 49 30.01 9.44 8.12
CA ALA A 49 29.12 8.85 9.11
C ALA A 49 28.56 7.47 8.68
N ILE A 50 28.18 7.31 7.42
CA ILE A 50 27.77 5.98 6.89
C ILE A 50 28.94 5.00 6.89
N THR A 51 30.14 5.45 6.55
CA THR A 51 31.34 4.59 6.54
C THR A 51 31.68 4.10 7.94
N ASP A 52 31.60 4.99 8.93
CA ASP A 52 31.85 4.68 10.33
C ASP A 52 30.79 3.71 10.88
N ALA A 53 29.51 3.95 10.60
CA ALA A 53 28.42 3.05 10.99
C ALA A 53 28.57 1.66 10.38
N ASN A 54 28.97 1.58 9.11
CA ASN A 54 29.18 0.31 8.42
C ASN A 54 30.37 -0.50 8.96
N ALA A 55 31.26 0.11 9.75
CA ALA A 55 32.40 -0.55 10.36
C ALA A 55 32.05 -1.21 11.71
N THR A 56 30.84 -0.99 12.23
CA THR A 56 30.34 -1.58 13.48
C THR A 56 29.24 -2.61 13.19
N SER A 57 28.91 -3.40 14.21
CA SER A 57 27.73 -4.27 14.20
C SER A 57 26.59 -3.73 15.07
N ASP A 58 26.78 -2.54 15.66
CA ASP A 58 25.89 -1.99 16.66
C ASP A 58 24.74 -1.20 16.01
N ALA A 59 23.71 -0.90 16.80
CA ALA A 59 22.54 -0.16 16.34
C ALA A 59 22.81 1.35 16.27
N ASP A 60 23.71 1.76 15.39
CA ASP A 60 24.19 3.14 15.29
C ASP A 60 23.12 4.12 14.82
N THR A 61 23.27 5.37 15.24
CA THR A 61 22.42 6.49 14.80
C THR A 61 23.27 7.55 14.12
N ILE A 62 22.93 7.91 12.89
CA ILE A 62 23.44 9.10 12.21
C ILE A 62 22.50 10.26 12.54
N ALA A 63 23.04 11.25 13.24
CA ALA A 63 22.38 12.49 13.62
C ALA A 63 22.95 13.68 12.84
N PHE A 64 22.28 14.82 12.87
CA PHE A 64 22.65 16.03 12.13
C PHE A 64 22.70 17.23 13.08
N ALA A 65 23.76 18.03 12.95
CA ALA A 65 23.97 19.28 13.68
C ALA A 65 24.74 20.28 12.81
N ILE A 66 24.31 20.44 11.56
CA ILE A 66 24.91 21.38 10.61
C ILE A 66 24.60 22.82 11.07
N PRO A 67 25.62 23.69 11.28
CA PRO A 67 25.41 25.04 11.76
C PRO A 67 24.84 25.95 10.66
N GLY A 68 24.03 26.93 11.06
CA GLY A 68 23.45 27.94 10.16
C GLY A 68 21.94 27.78 9.98
N ALA A 69 21.39 28.48 8.99
CA ALA A 69 19.99 28.36 8.59
C ALA A 69 19.88 27.39 7.40
N GLY A 70 19.03 26.37 7.54
CA GLY A 70 18.72 25.43 6.47
C GLY A 70 17.52 25.86 5.61
N PRO A 71 16.96 24.96 4.79
CA PRO A 71 17.32 23.54 4.69
C PRO A 71 18.73 23.32 4.14
N PHE A 72 19.42 22.30 4.64
CA PHE A 72 20.78 21.92 4.25
C PHE A 72 20.72 20.85 3.17
N THR A 73 21.33 21.15 2.03
CA THR A 73 21.39 20.24 0.88
C THR A 73 22.73 19.53 0.82
N ILE A 74 22.71 18.21 0.91
CA ILE A 74 23.84 17.30 0.72
C ILE A 74 23.72 16.72 -0.70
N THR A 75 24.73 16.99 -1.54
CA THR A 75 24.79 16.46 -2.90
C THR A 75 25.96 15.49 -3.01
N PRO A 76 25.73 14.17 -2.90
CA PRO A 76 26.81 13.20 -3.02
C PRO A 76 27.47 13.29 -4.39
N ALA A 77 28.81 13.37 -4.43
CA ALA A 77 29.56 13.44 -5.69
C ALA A 77 29.58 12.09 -6.43
N THR A 78 29.47 11.00 -5.65
CA THR A 78 29.31 9.63 -6.12
C THR A 78 28.27 8.93 -5.26
N ARG A 79 27.84 7.73 -5.66
CA ARG A 79 26.94 6.91 -4.85
C ARG A 79 27.45 6.78 -3.40
N LEU A 80 26.56 6.95 -2.43
CA LEU A 80 26.89 6.73 -1.02
C LEU A 80 27.24 5.25 -0.77
N PRO A 81 28.04 4.93 0.26
CA PRO A 81 28.25 3.54 0.64
C PRO A 81 26.90 2.84 0.92
N ASN A 82 26.81 1.54 0.66
CA ASN A 82 25.62 0.76 1.04
C ASN A 82 25.37 0.87 2.53
N LEU A 83 24.12 0.89 2.95
CA LEU A 83 23.74 0.85 4.35
C LEU A 83 23.75 -0.60 4.85
N ARG A 84 24.43 -0.85 5.97
CA ARG A 84 24.62 -2.17 6.58
C ARG A 84 24.15 -2.18 8.03
N GLY A 85 24.06 -3.39 8.60
CA GLY A 85 23.79 -3.58 10.03
C GLY A 85 22.43 -3.02 10.44
N VAL A 86 22.33 -2.62 11.71
CA VAL A 86 21.16 -1.92 12.24
C VAL A 86 21.49 -0.43 12.28
N LEU A 87 20.81 0.38 11.46
CA LEU A 87 21.17 1.79 11.30
C LEU A 87 19.94 2.69 11.31
N THR A 88 19.99 3.75 12.11
CA THR A 88 19.03 4.85 12.03
C THR A 88 19.70 6.08 11.44
N ILE A 89 19.10 6.69 10.43
CA ILE A 89 19.48 8.02 9.93
C ILE A 89 18.32 8.96 10.25
N ASP A 90 18.52 9.86 11.21
CA ASP A 90 17.46 10.70 11.77
C ASP A 90 17.68 12.18 11.43
N GLY A 91 17.06 12.63 10.35
CA GLY A 91 17.08 14.03 9.92
C GLY A 91 16.37 14.99 10.88
N PHE A 92 15.45 14.51 11.73
CA PHE A 92 14.78 15.36 12.72
C PHE A 92 15.71 15.78 13.87
N THR A 93 16.90 15.18 13.98
CA THR A 93 17.92 15.63 14.94
C THR A 93 18.54 16.98 14.58
N GLN A 94 18.46 17.40 13.31
CA GLN A 94 18.96 18.70 12.86
C GLN A 94 18.15 19.84 13.52
N PRO A 95 18.79 20.77 14.25
CA PRO A 95 18.13 21.96 14.77
C PRO A 95 17.32 22.71 13.69
N GLY A 96 16.09 23.09 14.05
CA GLY A 96 15.11 23.69 13.15
C GLY A 96 14.18 22.68 12.48
N SER A 97 14.48 21.39 12.56
CA SER A 97 13.56 20.37 12.06
C SER A 97 12.40 20.12 13.01
N HIS A 98 11.25 19.75 12.45
CA HIS A 98 10.08 19.36 13.22
C HIS A 98 9.32 18.24 12.50
N ALA A 99 8.87 17.23 13.25
CA ALA A 99 8.11 16.11 12.70
C ALA A 99 6.63 16.49 12.51
N ASN A 100 5.96 15.83 11.57
CA ASN A 100 4.53 16.08 11.33
C ASN A 100 3.68 15.79 12.57
N THR A 101 2.71 16.65 12.85
CA THR A 101 1.71 16.52 13.92
C THR A 101 0.30 16.29 13.38
N LEU A 102 0.06 16.52 12.10
CA LEU A 102 -1.26 16.38 11.47
C LEU A 102 -1.64 14.92 11.20
N ALA A 103 -2.74 14.47 11.79
CA ALA A 103 -3.37 13.19 11.49
C ALA A 103 -4.06 13.20 10.10
N PRO A 104 -4.36 12.04 9.49
CA PRO A 104 -4.95 11.96 8.15
C PRO A 104 -6.25 12.74 7.94
N ASP A 105 -7.09 12.87 8.97
CA ASP A 105 -8.32 13.65 8.98
C ASP A 105 -8.14 15.15 9.22
N GLN A 106 -6.91 15.60 9.51
CA GLN A 106 -6.54 17.02 9.60
C GLN A 106 -5.93 17.54 8.29
N GLY A 107 -5.75 16.65 7.30
CA GLY A 107 -5.15 16.96 6.00
C GLY A 107 -3.63 17.11 6.06
N GLY A 108 -3.02 17.11 4.86
CA GLY A 108 -1.63 17.48 4.61
C GLY A 108 -0.55 16.98 5.58
N LEU A 109 0.53 17.76 5.64
CA LEU A 109 1.69 17.61 6.52
C LEU A 109 2.16 19.00 6.99
N ASP A 110 2.61 19.08 8.25
CA ASP A 110 3.27 20.27 8.84
C ASP A 110 4.73 19.98 9.27
N ALA A 111 5.31 18.89 8.77
CA ALA A 111 6.71 18.58 8.99
C ALA A 111 7.62 19.65 8.36
N VAL A 112 8.72 19.94 9.04
CA VAL A 112 9.82 20.78 8.55
C VAL A 112 11.08 19.92 8.52
N PRO A 113 11.36 19.20 7.44
CA PRO A 113 12.62 18.47 7.30
C PRO A 113 13.74 19.41 6.85
N MET A 114 14.80 19.54 7.67
CA MET A 114 15.91 20.47 7.35
C MET A 114 17.06 19.80 6.58
N ILE A 115 17.04 18.48 6.40
CA ILE A 115 18.10 17.76 5.71
C ILE A 115 17.59 17.22 4.38
N GLN A 116 18.18 17.71 3.30
CA GLN A 116 17.92 17.22 1.94
C GLN A 116 19.14 16.49 1.39
N VAL A 117 18.94 15.27 0.91
CA VAL A 117 19.92 14.50 0.15
C VAL A 117 19.44 14.44 -1.29
N THR A 118 20.20 15.07 -2.20
CA THR A 118 19.82 15.22 -3.61
C THR A 118 20.84 14.58 -4.54
N GLY A 119 20.37 13.95 -5.61
CA GLY A 119 21.20 13.40 -6.67
C GLY A 119 21.15 14.19 -7.98
N PRO A 120 21.91 13.74 -9.00
CA PRO A 120 21.99 14.40 -10.33
C PRO A 120 20.84 14.03 -11.29
N GLY A 121 19.82 13.31 -10.83
CA GLY A 121 18.68 12.83 -11.62
C GLY A 121 18.84 11.41 -12.17
N ASN A 122 20.03 10.81 -12.09
CA ASN A 122 20.29 9.42 -12.48
C ASN A 122 21.24 8.75 -11.46
N GLY A 123 20.96 7.50 -11.09
CA GLY A 123 21.74 6.77 -10.09
C GLY A 123 21.07 6.71 -8.72
N PHE A 124 21.58 5.80 -7.88
CA PHE A 124 20.95 5.43 -6.61
C PHE A 124 21.25 6.44 -5.50
N GLY A 125 20.23 6.77 -4.71
CA GLY A 125 20.39 7.48 -3.44
C GLY A 125 20.90 6.55 -2.34
N PHE A 126 20.04 6.19 -1.39
CA PHE A 126 20.38 5.20 -0.37
C PHE A 126 20.19 3.78 -0.90
N VAL A 127 21.15 2.89 -0.60
CA VAL A 127 21.03 1.48 -0.98
C VAL A 127 21.27 0.59 0.22
N LEU A 128 20.35 -0.32 0.50
CA LEU A 128 20.51 -1.34 1.53
C LEU A 128 21.38 -2.47 0.99
N GLU A 129 22.37 -2.88 1.79
CA GLU A 129 23.20 -4.04 1.47
C GLU A 129 22.34 -5.31 1.40
N GLY A 130 22.60 -6.13 0.38
CA GLY A 130 22.03 -7.48 0.26
C GLY A 130 23.05 -8.54 0.67
N GLY A 131 22.60 -9.79 0.87
CA GLY A 131 23.48 -10.94 1.14
C GLY A 131 23.20 -11.61 2.48
N SER A 132 24.21 -12.27 3.04
CA SER A 132 24.10 -13.14 4.22
C SER A 132 23.89 -12.39 5.55
N ALA A 133 24.11 -11.08 5.58
CA ALA A 133 23.87 -10.22 6.74
C ALA A 133 22.91 -9.08 6.33
N PRO A 134 21.59 -9.31 6.39
CA PRO A 134 20.62 -8.33 5.91
C PRO A 134 20.62 -7.06 6.76
N ALA A 135 20.63 -5.90 6.10
CA ALA A 135 20.55 -4.60 6.76
C ALA A 135 19.14 -4.33 7.33
N SER A 136 19.06 -3.68 8.48
CA SER A 136 17.84 -3.15 9.09
C SER A 136 17.97 -1.65 9.27
N VAL A 137 17.42 -0.88 8.33
CA VAL A 137 17.63 0.57 8.24
C VAL A 137 16.34 1.32 8.54
N THR A 138 16.43 2.34 9.40
CA THR A 138 15.39 3.36 9.56
C THR A 138 15.88 4.68 8.99
N LEU A 139 15.16 5.24 8.02
CA LEU A 139 15.35 6.62 7.58
C LEU A 139 14.16 7.44 8.05
N ARG A 140 14.41 8.59 8.67
CA ARG A 140 13.34 9.49 9.11
C ARG A 140 13.70 10.96 9.01
N GLY A 141 12.71 11.80 8.72
CA GLY A 141 12.87 13.26 8.67
C GLY A 141 13.82 13.77 7.59
N LEU A 142 13.98 13.02 6.50
CA LEU A 142 14.85 13.37 5.38
C LEU A 142 14.01 13.76 4.16
N VAL A 143 14.51 14.73 3.40
CA VAL A 143 14.11 14.95 2.01
C VAL A 143 15.09 14.17 1.12
N ILE A 144 14.60 13.29 0.24
CA ILE A 144 15.42 12.48 -0.65
C ILE A 144 14.88 12.64 -2.07
N ASN A 145 15.66 13.26 -2.95
CA ASN A 145 15.20 13.59 -4.31
C ASN A 145 16.34 13.56 -5.35
N GLY A 146 16.00 13.69 -6.64
CA GLY A 146 17.00 13.72 -7.71
C GLY A 146 17.78 12.42 -7.90
N PHE A 147 17.24 11.27 -7.48
CA PHE A 147 17.86 9.96 -7.72
C PHE A 147 16.88 9.05 -8.45
N ALA A 148 17.40 7.98 -9.04
CA ALA A 148 16.62 6.99 -9.77
C ALA A 148 17.28 5.61 -9.58
N PRO A 149 16.82 4.79 -8.61
CA PRO A 149 15.82 5.07 -7.56
C PRO A 149 16.37 5.93 -6.40
N HIS A 150 15.48 6.57 -5.62
CA HIS A 150 15.84 7.30 -4.39
C HIS A 150 16.34 6.37 -3.28
N ILE A 151 15.64 5.26 -3.08
CA ILE A 151 16.01 4.23 -2.14
C ILE A 151 15.88 2.88 -2.83
N GLY A 152 16.93 2.06 -2.75
CA GLY A 152 16.99 0.80 -3.47
C GLY A 152 17.66 -0.33 -2.70
N GLY A 153 17.60 -1.53 -3.29
CA GLY A 153 18.36 -2.69 -2.83
C GLY A 153 17.67 -3.49 -1.73
N GLY A 154 18.48 -4.17 -0.91
CA GLY A 154 18.04 -5.18 0.04
C GLY A 154 17.77 -6.54 -0.62
N ALA A 155 18.41 -7.58 -0.09
CA ALA A 155 18.04 -8.97 -0.39
C ALA A 155 16.87 -9.40 0.51
N ALA A 156 16.35 -10.62 0.29
CA ALA A 156 15.44 -11.24 1.24
C ALA A 156 16.03 -11.17 2.67
N GLY A 157 15.22 -10.70 3.62
CA GLY A 157 15.62 -10.50 5.03
C GLY A 157 16.07 -9.08 5.40
N ALA A 158 16.42 -8.21 4.43
CA ALA A 158 16.67 -6.80 4.73
C ALA A 158 15.37 -6.10 5.17
N ARG A 159 15.48 -5.08 6.03
CA ARG A 159 14.35 -4.27 6.51
C ARG A 159 14.58 -2.80 6.25
N LEU A 160 13.61 -2.14 5.63
CA LEU A 160 13.56 -0.71 5.45
C LEU A 160 12.36 -0.14 6.19
N THR A 161 12.60 0.80 7.08
CA THR A 161 11.58 1.60 7.78
C THR A 161 11.71 3.05 7.35
N LEU A 162 10.61 3.66 6.89
CA LEU A 162 10.56 5.05 6.44
C LEU A 162 9.49 5.82 7.21
N HIS A 163 9.89 6.88 7.92
CA HIS A 163 8.99 7.68 8.75
C HIS A 163 9.22 9.18 8.54
N GLY A 164 8.18 9.93 8.17
CA GLY A 164 8.27 11.39 8.08
C GLY A 164 9.24 11.88 7.00
N CYS A 165 9.50 11.07 5.98
CA CYS A 165 10.38 11.43 4.86
C CYS A 165 9.61 12.04 3.70
N TYR A 166 10.25 12.95 2.97
CA TYR A 166 9.75 13.56 1.74
C TYR A 166 10.58 13.01 0.58
N ILE A 167 9.96 12.27 -0.33
CA ILE A 167 10.66 11.53 -1.39
C ILE A 167 10.21 12.05 -2.75
N GLY A 168 11.17 12.49 -3.56
CA GLY A 168 10.95 13.01 -4.92
C GLY A 168 10.37 14.42 -5.00
N THR A 169 10.22 15.11 -3.87
CA THR A 169 9.72 16.49 -3.77
C THR A 169 10.78 17.46 -3.24
N THR A 170 10.49 18.75 -3.31
CA THR A 170 11.20 19.81 -2.56
C THR A 170 11.00 19.67 -1.05
N ALA A 171 11.83 20.35 -0.25
CA ALA A 171 11.79 20.24 1.22
C ALA A 171 10.49 20.72 1.86
N ASP A 172 9.74 21.60 1.20
CA ASP A 172 8.41 22.04 1.59
C ASP A 172 7.29 21.12 1.05
N GLY A 173 7.63 20.14 0.22
CA GLY A 173 6.70 19.19 -0.37
C GLY A 173 5.72 19.79 -1.37
N THR A 174 5.97 20.99 -1.90
CA THR A 174 5.04 21.69 -2.81
C THR A 174 5.36 21.52 -4.29
N ALA A 175 6.55 21.01 -4.62
CA ALA A 175 7.00 20.79 -5.99
C ALA A 175 7.72 19.44 -6.15
N ALA A 176 7.57 18.87 -7.34
CA ALA A 176 8.31 17.69 -7.79
C ALA A 176 9.76 18.06 -8.15
N VAL A 177 10.72 17.18 -7.86
CA VAL A 177 12.12 17.32 -8.31
C VAL A 177 12.42 16.26 -9.36
N PRO A 178 12.72 16.64 -10.62
CA PRO A 178 12.92 15.70 -11.73
C PRO A 178 13.96 14.60 -11.46
N SER A 179 13.65 13.38 -11.90
CA SER A 179 14.56 12.24 -11.90
C SER A 179 14.28 11.35 -13.13
N ALA A 180 15.23 10.49 -13.49
CA ALA A 180 15.04 9.49 -14.53
C ALA A 180 13.91 8.51 -14.14
N SER A 181 13.33 7.84 -15.14
CA SER A 181 12.12 7.02 -14.99
C SER A 181 12.32 5.71 -14.21
N MET A 182 12.56 5.81 -12.89
CA MET A 182 12.59 4.68 -11.96
C MET A 182 11.68 4.94 -10.76
N ALA A 183 11.34 3.89 -10.02
CA ALA A 183 10.57 4.04 -8.80
C ALA A 183 11.34 4.79 -7.71
N CYS A 184 10.63 5.49 -6.82
CA CYS A 184 11.27 6.16 -5.69
C CYS A 184 11.86 5.15 -4.72
N ILE A 185 11.08 4.12 -4.38
CA ILE A 185 11.48 3.05 -3.47
C ILE A 185 11.41 1.72 -4.22
N THR A 186 12.52 0.98 -4.20
CA THR A 186 12.58 -0.42 -4.65
C THR A 186 13.17 -1.26 -3.55
N THR A 187 12.46 -2.30 -3.11
CA THR A 187 12.98 -3.23 -2.09
C THR A 187 12.44 -4.63 -2.28
N ALA A 188 13.31 -5.62 -2.07
CA ALA A 188 12.92 -7.04 -2.04
C ALA A 188 12.74 -7.60 -0.62
N GLY A 189 13.13 -6.83 0.40
CA GLY A 189 13.02 -7.19 1.81
C GLY A 189 11.74 -6.68 2.48
N THR A 190 11.71 -6.70 3.82
CA THR A 190 10.61 -6.11 4.60
C THR A 190 10.58 -4.59 4.44
N LEU A 191 9.40 -4.03 4.16
CA LEU A 191 9.15 -2.60 4.07
C LEU A 191 8.09 -2.17 5.09
N GLN A 192 8.45 -1.22 5.94
CA GLN A 192 7.50 -0.42 6.72
C GLN A 192 7.55 1.02 6.17
N LEU A 193 6.53 1.40 5.40
CA LEU A 193 6.38 2.76 4.89
C LEU A 193 5.29 3.47 5.68
N GLY A 194 5.72 4.38 6.54
CA GLY A 194 4.83 5.14 7.42
C GLY A 194 4.37 4.34 8.64
N GLY A 195 3.24 4.74 9.21
CA GLY A 195 2.68 4.16 10.43
C GLY A 195 1.51 4.99 10.96
N THR A 196 1.04 4.66 12.15
CA THR A 196 -0.18 5.24 12.75
C THR A 196 0.08 6.49 13.60
N LEU A 197 1.32 6.95 13.71
CA LEU A 197 1.61 8.24 14.34
C LEU A 197 1.76 9.33 13.27
N PRO A 198 1.28 10.56 13.51
CA PRO A 198 1.45 11.67 12.57
C PRO A 198 2.91 11.87 12.11
N ALA A 199 3.88 11.73 13.01
CA ALA A 199 5.31 11.88 12.70
C ALA A 199 5.86 10.82 11.72
N GLN A 200 5.13 9.74 11.49
CA GLN A 200 5.54 8.65 10.59
C GLN A 200 5.07 8.86 9.15
N ARG A 201 4.11 9.76 8.91
CA ARG A 201 3.52 9.98 7.58
C ARG A 201 4.57 10.46 6.58
N ASN A 202 4.77 9.72 5.51
CA ASN A 202 5.68 10.11 4.44
C ASN A 202 4.93 10.83 3.30
N LEU A 203 5.68 11.63 2.55
CA LEU A 203 5.25 12.22 1.28
C LEU A 203 6.06 11.60 0.14
N LEU A 204 5.39 11.07 -0.88
CA LEU A 204 6.04 10.48 -2.06
C LEU A 204 5.39 11.02 -3.33
N ALA A 205 6.17 11.71 -4.16
CA ALA A 205 5.70 12.16 -5.47
C ALA A 205 6.84 12.19 -6.49
N ASN A 206 6.48 12.31 -7.77
CA ASN A 206 7.40 12.33 -8.89
C ASN A 206 8.37 11.13 -8.98
N CYS A 207 7.79 9.94 -8.90
CA CYS A 207 8.47 8.67 -8.97
C CYS A 207 8.16 8.01 -10.30
N GLY A 208 9.15 7.89 -11.20
CA GLY A 208 8.99 7.42 -12.57
C GLY A 208 8.04 6.24 -12.79
N ASN A 209 8.48 5.00 -12.52
CA ASN A 209 7.65 3.79 -12.73
C ASN A 209 6.57 3.62 -11.63
N GLY A 210 6.89 4.02 -10.40
CA GLY A 210 5.92 4.09 -9.33
C GLY A 210 6.52 4.61 -8.03
N ALA A 211 5.69 5.02 -7.06
CA ALA A 211 6.22 5.56 -5.80
C ALA A 211 6.89 4.46 -4.97
N VAL A 212 6.24 3.30 -4.91
CA VAL A 212 6.72 2.12 -4.21
C VAL A 212 6.68 0.93 -5.16
N VAL A 213 7.79 0.21 -5.28
CA VAL A 213 7.83 -1.14 -5.87
C VAL A 213 8.25 -2.11 -4.79
N ALA A 214 7.27 -2.82 -4.24
CA ALA A 214 7.47 -3.82 -3.20
C ALA A 214 7.68 -5.21 -3.82
N GLY A 215 8.73 -5.89 -3.36
CA GLY A 215 9.01 -7.28 -3.70
C GLY A 215 8.36 -8.28 -2.73
N ASN A 216 9.05 -9.39 -2.47
CA ASN A 216 8.48 -10.54 -1.77
C ASN A 216 8.59 -10.48 -0.23
N GLY A 217 9.18 -9.44 0.36
CA GLY A 217 9.20 -9.29 1.82
C GLY A 217 7.91 -8.70 2.38
N GLU A 218 7.69 -8.85 3.69
CA GLU A 218 6.56 -8.23 4.38
C GLU A 218 6.48 -6.74 4.05
N THR A 219 5.34 -6.28 3.58
CA THR A 219 5.14 -4.90 3.16
C THR A 219 3.96 -4.30 3.88
N VAL A 220 4.21 -3.25 4.65
CA VAL A 220 3.20 -2.47 5.35
C VAL A 220 3.33 -1.01 4.91
N ILE A 221 2.25 -0.45 4.38
CA ILE A 221 2.18 0.93 3.89
C ILE A 221 0.99 1.59 4.58
N GLU A 222 1.25 2.51 5.50
CA GLU A 222 0.21 3.14 6.35
C GLU A 222 0.47 4.64 6.55
N GLY A 223 -0.60 5.44 6.52
CA GLY A 223 -0.54 6.86 6.88
C GLY A 223 0.13 7.78 5.86
N ASN A 224 0.43 7.33 4.65
CA ASN A 224 1.24 8.11 3.70
C ASN A 224 0.42 9.00 2.76
N LEU A 225 1.06 10.05 2.22
CA LEU A 225 0.60 10.82 1.06
C LEU A 225 1.40 10.38 -0.17
N ILE A 226 0.73 9.85 -1.19
CA ILE A 226 1.35 9.29 -2.39
C ILE A 226 0.73 9.93 -3.65
N GLY A 227 1.54 10.70 -4.37
CA GLY A 227 1.20 11.39 -5.63
C GLY A 227 0.65 12.82 -5.48
N THR A 228 0.47 13.28 -4.24
CA THR A 228 -0.03 14.63 -3.93
C THR A 228 1.08 15.56 -3.43
N ASP A 229 0.74 16.84 -3.20
CA ASP A 229 1.57 17.77 -2.45
C ASP A 229 1.47 17.56 -0.93
N ALA A 230 2.35 18.22 -0.18
CA ALA A 230 2.28 18.25 1.28
C ALA A 230 0.93 18.78 1.81
N GLY A 231 0.17 19.53 1.01
CA GLY A 231 -1.19 19.96 1.36
C GLY A 231 -2.26 18.88 1.18
N ALA A 232 -1.93 17.74 0.55
CA ALA A 232 -2.85 16.65 0.21
C ALA A 232 -4.07 17.10 -0.63
N GLY A 233 -3.94 18.21 -1.35
CA GLY A 233 -5.05 18.88 -2.04
C GLY A 233 -4.83 19.03 -3.54
N ARG A 234 -3.61 18.79 -4.02
CA ARG A 234 -3.25 18.85 -5.44
C ARG A 234 -2.37 17.66 -5.80
N ALA A 235 -2.54 17.14 -7.01
CA ALA A 235 -1.53 16.25 -7.58
C ALA A 235 -0.20 17.00 -7.72
N LEU A 236 0.92 16.31 -7.55
CA LEU A 236 2.24 16.81 -7.93
C LEU A 236 2.71 16.12 -9.21
N PRO A 237 2.24 16.56 -10.39
CA PRO A 237 2.70 15.99 -11.64
C PRO A 237 4.15 16.39 -11.91
N GLY A 238 5.03 15.41 -12.06
CA GLY A 238 6.35 15.59 -12.66
C GLY A 238 6.30 15.85 -14.17
N SER A 239 7.48 15.95 -14.79
CA SER A 239 7.66 16.27 -16.21
C SER A 239 7.21 15.18 -17.20
N ILE A 240 6.57 14.09 -16.73
CA ILE A 240 5.92 13.08 -17.59
C ILE A 240 4.57 12.57 -17.02
N ALA A 241 3.88 13.37 -16.21
CA ALA A 241 2.64 13.02 -15.50
C ALA A 241 2.88 12.20 -14.20
N GLY A 242 3.11 12.91 -13.10
CA GLY A 242 3.11 12.39 -11.71
C GLY A 242 3.98 11.17 -11.44
N ASN A 243 3.64 10.42 -10.39
CA ASN A 243 4.17 9.07 -10.25
C ASN A 243 3.67 8.23 -11.45
N GLY A 244 4.36 7.15 -11.81
CA GLY A 244 3.69 6.02 -12.45
C GLY A 244 2.59 5.46 -11.54
N ALA A 245 2.50 4.15 -11.33
CA ALA A 245 1.54 3.68 -10.32
C ALA A 245 1.94 4.16 -8.91
N GLY A 246 0.98 4.51 -8.05
CA GLY A 246 1.28 4.94 -6.68
C GLY A 246 2.02 3.84 -5.92
N ILE A 247 1.41 2.67 -5.86
CA ILE A 247 1.99 1.46 -5.25
C ILE A 247 1.97 0.34 -6.27
N ILE A 248 3.14 -0.26 -6.52
CA ILE A 248 3.32 -1.47 -7.30
C ILE A 248 3.71 -2.59 -6.35
N VAL A 249 2.91 -3.66 -6.34
CA VAL A 249 3.24 -4.89 -5.64
C VAL A 249 3.55 -5.95 -6.69
N ASN A 250 4.79 -6.41 -6.73
CA ASN A 250 5.19 -7.56 -7.54
C ASN A 250 5.07 -8.81 -6.68
N ALA A 251 3.89 -9.43 -6.67
CA ALA A 251 3.60 -10.66 -5.98
C ALA A 251 4.32 -11.85 -6.65
N GLY A 252 5.55 -12.15 -6.19
CA GLY A 252 6.19 -13.44 -6.36
C GLY A 252 5.90 -14.38 -5.16
N SER A 253 6.46 -15.59 -5.19
CA SER A 253 6.34 -16.55 -4.08
C SER A 253 6.87 -15.97 -2.78
N GLY A 254 6.05 -16.03 -1.73
CA GLY A 254 6.52 -15.96 -0.35
C GLY A 254 6.42 -14.62 0.37
N ASN A 255 5.52 -13.70 0.00
CA ASN A 255 5.25 -12.53 0.85
C ASN A 255 4.40 -12.93 2.07
N PRO A 256 4.94 -12.87 3.31
CA PRO A 256 4.18 -13.28 4.48
C PRO A 256 3.01 -12.32 4.76
N ARG A 257 3.16 -11.04 4.44
CA ARG A 257 2.17 -10.02 4.77
C ARG A 257 2.24 -8.83 3.80
N LEU A 258 1.12 -8.53 3.15
CA LEU A 258 0.87 -7.25 2.52
C LEU A 258 -0.24 -6.52 3.26
N ARG A 259 0.03 -5.32 3.75
CA ARG A 259 -0.97 -4.39 4.29
C ARG A 259 -0.82 -3.01 3.69
N ILE A 260 -1.85 -2.52 3.01
CA ILE A 260 -1.96 -1.16 2.51
C ILE A 260 -3.14 -0.51 3.23
N GLY A 261 -2.83 0.41 4.13
CA GLY A 261 -3.80 1.08 5.00
C GLY A 261 -4.15 0.26 6.24
N GLY A 262 -5.33 0.50 6.79
CA GLY A 262 -5.82 -0.16 8.00
C GLY A 262 -7.16 0.41 8.46
N ALA A 263 -7.77 -0.23 9.47
CA ALA A 263 -9.11 0.15 9.96
C ALA A 263 -9.16 1.50 10.72
N SER A 264 -8.01 2.02 11.17
CA SER A 264 -7.96 3.32 11.84
C SER A 264 -7.74 4.45 10.83
N VAL A 265 -8.30 5.62 11.12
CA VAL A 265 -8.03 6.84 10.33
C VAL A 265 -6.53 7.11 10.23
N ALA A 266 -5.78 6.83 11.30
CA ALA A 266 -4.34 7.02 11.34
C ALA A 266 -3.54 6.13 10.35
N ALA A 267 -4.06 4.95 10.01
CA ALA A 267 -3.42 4.06 9.04
C ALA A 267 -3.74 4.42 7.58
N ARG A 268 -4.73 5.30 7.33
CA ARG A 268 -5.18 5.67 5.99
C ARG A 268 -4.05 6.25 5.15
N ASN A 269 -3.79 5.64 4.00
CA ASN A 269 -3.04 6.30 2.94
C ASN A 269 -3.97 7.16 2.08
N LEU A 270 -3.43 8.28 1.60
CA LEU A 270 -3.99 9.02 0.48
C LEU A 270 -3.16 8.73 -0.78
N ILE A 271 -3.78 8.08 -1.75
CA ILE A 271 -3.11 7.59 -2.98
C ILE A 271 -3.82 8.23 -4.17
N SER A 272 -3.31 9.36 -4.63
CA SER A 272 -4.01 10.22 -5.59
C SER A 272 -3.05 10.94 -6.52
N GLY A 273 -3.47 11.28 -7.74
CA GLY A 273 -2.60 11.94 -8.72
C GLY A 273 -1.47 11.07 -9.26
N ASN A 274 -1.58 9.76 -9.13
CA ASN A 274 -0.64 8.78 -9.68
C ASN A 274 -1.09 8.35 -11.07
N HIS A 275 -0.18 8.10 -11.99
CA HIS A 275 -0.49 7.74 -13.38
C HIS A 275 -0.09 6.29 -13.69
N GLY A 276 0.21 5.95 -14.95
CA GLY A 276 0.49 4.58 -15.36
C GLY A 276 -0.72 3.68 -15.10
N SER A 277 -0.56 2.63 -14.30
CA SER A 277 -1.65 1.75 -13.88
C SER A 277 -2.57 2.36 -12.81
N GLY A 278 -2.26 3.54 -12.27
CA GLY A 278 -3.13 4.28 -11.35
C GLY A 278 -2.70 4.22 -9.89
N GLY A 279 -3.63 4.04 -8.95
CA GLY A 279 -3.35 4.13 -7.52
C GLY A 279 -2.50 2.96 -6.98
N ILE A 280 -3.08 1.77 -7.00
CA ILE A 280 -2.43 0.51 -6.56
C ILE A 280 -2.46 -0.48 -7.71
N ALA A 281 -1.33 -1.07 -8.05
CA ALA A 281 -1.22 -2.08 -9.08
C ALA A 281 -0.62 -3.37 -8.51
N LEU A 282 -1.38 -4.45 -8.61
CA LEU A 282 -1.06 -5.77 -8.07
C LEU A 282 -0.65 -6.68 -9.23
N PHE A 283 0.66 -6.82 -9.41
CA PHE A 283 1.26 -7.68 -10.43
C PHE A 283 1.63 -9.01 -9.81
N GLY A 284 1.52 -10.12 -10.53
CA GLY A 284 2.03 -11.39 -10.02
C GLY A 284 1.76 -12.61 -10.87
N THR A 285 2.49 -13.67 -10.58
CA THR A 285 2.35 -14.98 -11.25
C THR A 285 1.69 -16.05 -10.37
N LEU A 286 1.48 -15.76 -9.07
CA LEU A 286 0.79 -16.63 -8.10
C LEU A 286 -0.48 -15.95 -7.61
N GLY A 287 -1.42 -16.66 -6.98
CA GLY A 287 -2.65 -16.06 -6.45
C GLY A 287 -2.50 -15.40 -5.09
N PHE A 288 -3.62 -14.93 -4.54
CA PHE A 288 -3.64 -14.18 -3.28
C PHE A 288 -3.55 -15.08 -2.04
N ALA A 289 -3.86 -16.37 -2.15
CA ALA A 289 -3.65 -17.33 -1.06
C ALA A 289 -2.17 -17.58 -0.74
N ALA A 290 -1.25 -17.15 -1.60
CA ALA A 290 0.19 -17.18 -1.31
C ALA A 290 0.62 -16.20 -0.21
N TYR A 291 -0.22 -15.21 0.12
CA TYR A 291 -0.01 -14.31 1.25
C TYR A 291 -0.54 -14.94 2.53
N ALA A 292 0.25 -14.95 3.61
CA ALA A 292 -0.29 -15.35 4.90
C ALA A 292 -1.27 -14.29 5.44
N GLN A 293 -1.07 -13.02 5.06
CA GLN A 293 -1.97 -11.90 5.31
C GLN A 293 -1.99 -10.94 4.12
N PHE A 294 -3.18 -10.60 3.62
CA PHE A 294 -3.39 -9.61 2.55
C PHE A 294 -4.50 -8.66 2.99
N GLU A 295 -4.19 -7.36 3.05
CA GLU A 295 -5.12 -6.33 3.52
C GLU A 295 -4.96 -5.06 2.69
N ILE A 296 -6.02 -4.62 2.02
CA ILE A 296 -6.13 -3.27 1.45
C ILE A 296 -7.35 -2.63 2.09
N LEU A 297 -7.14 -1.80 3.12
CA LEU A 297 -8.20 -1.33 4.01
C LEU A 297 -8.09 0.17 4.25
N GLY A 298 -9.23 0.86 4.32
CA GLY A 298 -9.31 2.22 4.86
C GLY A 298 -8.55 3.30 4.09
N ASN A 299 -8.16 3.06 2.84
CA ASN A 299 -7.43 4.03 2.00
C ASN A 299 -8.36 5.00 1.29
N TYR A 300 -7.86 6.20 0.99
CA TYR A 300 -8.48 7.15 0.07
C TYR A 300 -7.70 7.14 -1.25
N ILE A 301 -8.38 6.85 -2.36
CA ILE A 301 -7.76 6.60 -3.66
C ILE A 301 -8.44 7.45 -4.74
N GLY A 302 -7.69 8.38 -5.33
CA GLY A 302 -8.15 9.26 -6.43
C GLY A 302 -8.84 10.56 -5.97
N THR A 303 -8.79 10.85 -4.68
CA THR A 303 -9.46 11.99 -4.04
C THR A 303 -8.49 12.85 -3.22
N ASP A 304 -8.94 13.98 -2.67
CA ASP A 304 -8.21 14.75 -1.67
C ASP A 304 -8.36 14.12 -0.28
N TRP A 305 -7.68 14.68 0.72
CA TRP A 305 -7.75 14.15 2.10
C TRP A 305 -9.17 14.20 2.71
N THR A 306 -10.05 15.08 2.21
CA THR A 306 -11.45 15.14 2.65
C THR A 306 -12.31 14.02 2.05
N GLY A 307 -11.85 13.41 0.97
CA GLY A 307 -12.60 12.40 0.23
C GLY A 307 -13.60 12.99 -0.76
N THR A 308 -13.65 14.31 -0.92
CA THR A 308 -14.73 14.99 -1.68
C THR A 308 -14.27 15.62 -2.98
N ARG A 309 -12.97 15.88 -3.17
CA ARG A 309 -12.45 16.55 -4.38
C ARG A 309 -11.62 15.59 -5.20
N ALA A 310 -11.82 15.60 -6.52
CA ALA A 310 -11.09 14.75 -7.43
C ALA A 310 -9.59 15.11 -7.48
N ILE A 311 -8.74 14.10 -7.26
CA ILE A 311 -7.32 14.10 -7.62
C ILE A 311 -7.06 12.75 -8.32
N PRO A 312 -7.53 12.61 -9.57
CA PRO A 312 -7.66 11.32 -10.22
C PRO A 312 -6.34 10.55 -10.31
N ASN A 313 -6.37 9.24 -10.08
CA ASN A 313 -5.31 8.37 -10.57
C ASN A 313 -5.58 7.88 -12.00
N GLY A 314 -4.54 7.40 -12.67
CA GLY A 314 -4.58 6.86 -14.02
C GLY A 314 -4.40 7.93 -15.09
N TYR A 315 -4.55 7.51 -16.33
CA TYR A 315 -4.43 8.36 -17.50
C TYR A 315 -5.79 8.53 -18.18
N PRO A 316 -6.20 9.76 -18.54
CA PRO A 316 -7.49 9.98 -19.18
C PRO A 316 -7.60 9.34 -20.58
N ASP A 317 -6.48 9.11 -21.26
CA ASP A 317 -6.41 8.53 -22.61
C ASP A 317 -6.28 6.99 -22.62
N THR A 318 -5.94 6.38 -21.48
CA THR A 318 -5.87 4.91 -21.32
C THR A 318 -6.68 4.39 -20.13
N PRO A 319 -7.97 4.78 -20.00
CA PRO A 319 -8.82 4.44 -18.85
C PRO A 319 -9.05 2.92 -18.72
N ARG A 320 -8.90 2.16 -19.81
CA ARG A 320 -9.04 0.69 -19.82
C ARG A 320 -7.96 -0.07 -19.05
N PHE A 321 -6.83 0.56 -18.75
CA PHE A 321 -5.68 -0.10 -18.11
C PHE A 321 -5.19 0.62 -16.85
N SER A 322 -5.96 1.61 -16.38
CA SER A 322 -5.57 2.44 -15.24
C SER A 322 -6.79 2.73 -14.37
N GLY A 323 -6.58 2.94 -13.08
CA GLY A 323 -7.71 3.09 -12.17
C GLY A 323 -7.31 3.34 -10.72
N GLY A 324 -8.22 3.00 -9.80
CA GLY A 324 -7.93 3.00 -8.37
C GLY A 324 -7.00 1.85 -7.99
N ILE A 325 -7.50 0.62 -8.12
CA ILE A 325 -6.80 -0.64 -7.85
C ILE A 325 -6.85 -1.51 -9.09
N VAL A 326 -5.69 -1.85 -9.64
CA VAL A 326 -5.57 -2.69 -10.85
C VAL A 326 -4.95 -4.04 -10.48
N LEU A 327 -5.68 -5.11 -10.78
CA LEU A 327 -5.21 -6.48 -10.68
C LEU A 327 -4.71 -6.91 -12.05
N TRP A 328 -3.42 -7.23 -12.15
CA TRP A 328 -2.81 -7.72 -13.37
C TRP A 328 -1.99 -8.98 -13.08
N ARG A 329 -2.64 -10.14 -13.14
CA ARG A 329 -2.07 -11.40 -12.65
C ARG A 329 -2.21 -12.52 -13.66
N VAL A 330 -1.14 -13.30 -13.79
CA VAL A 330 -1.09 -14.45 -14.69
C VAL A 330 -1.56 -15.74 -14.00
N ALA A 331 -1.70 -15.69 -12.67
CA ALA A 331 -2.11 -16.83 -11.86
C ALA A 331 -3.49 -17.36 -12.28
N GLN A 332 -3.65 -18.68 -12.24
CA GLN A 332 -4.90 -19.37 -12.58
C GLN A 332 -5.59 -19.96 -11.34
N ASP A 333 -5.11 -19.65 -10.14
CA ASP A 333 -5.66 -20.17 -8.91
C ASP A 333 -6.89 -19.39 -8.42
N ASP A 334 -7.77 -20.13 -7.74
CA ASP A 334 -9.05 -19.67 -7.23
C ASP A 334 -8.82 -19.02 -5.85
N SER A 335 -8.37 -17.77 -5.83
CA SER A 335 -8.00 -17.06 -4.60
C SER A 335 -8.20 -15.56 -4.74
N PRO A 336 -9.41 -15.03 -4.50
CA PRO A 336 -9.71 -13.62 -4.69
C PRO A 336 -9.00 -12.72 -3.69
N ALA A 337 -8.57 -11.53 -4.14
CA ALA A 337 -8.03 -10.50 -3.26
C ALA A 337 -9.11 -9.93 -2.33
N PRO A 338 -8.97 -9.99 -1.00
CA PRO A 338 -9.85 -9.25 -0.12
C PRO A 338 -9.51 -7.75 -0.17
N ILE A 339 -10.44 -6.94 -0.69
CA ILE A 339 -10.32 -5.49 -0.76
C ILE A 339 -11.42 -4.86 0.09
N GLY A 340 -11.03 -4.12 1.12
CA GLY A 340 -11.95 -3.55 2.10
C GLY A 340 -12.43 -4.56 3.15
N GLY A 341 -13.39 -4.12 3.96
CA GLY A 341 -14.02 -4.92 5.01
C GLY A 341 -15.25 -4.22 5.59
N ASP A 342 -16.08 -4.98 6.32
CA ASP A 342 -17.34 -4.49 6.90
C ASP A 342 -17.16 -3.78 8.25
N GLY A 343 -15.99 -3.89 8.88
CA GLY A 343 -15.69 -3.22 10.13
C GLY A 343 -15.52 -1.70 9.96
N PRO A 344 -15.74 -0.90 11.02
CA PRO A 344 -15.52 0.54 10.97
C PRO A 344 -14.13 0.89 10.44
N GLY A 345 -14.09 1.78 9.44
CA GLY A 345 -12.86 2.27 8.82
C GLY A 345 -12.12 1.26 7.93
N GLN A 346 -12.62 0.03 7.74
CA GLN A 346 -12.01 -0.95 6.84
C GLN A 346 -12.30 -0.68 5.36
N ALA A 347 -13.42 -0.03 5.05
CA ALA A 347 -13.80 0.39 3.71
C ALA A 347 -12.77 1.34 3.08
N ASN A 348 -12.32 1.04 1.86
CA ASN A 348 -11.61 2.02 1.04
C ASN A 348 -12.62 2.99 0.41
N LEU A 349 -12.22 4.24 0.23
CA LEU A 349 -12.88 5.19 -0.65
C LEU A 349 -12.08 5.25 -1.95
N ILE A 350 -12.68 4.78 -3.04
CA ILE A 350 -12.05 4.67 -4.35
C ILE A 350 -12.88 5.50 -5.33
N ALA A 351 -12.44 6.72 -5.61
CA ALA A 351 -13.26 7.67 -6.34
C ALA A 351 -12.48 8.54 -7.29
N TYR A 352 -13.19 9.05 -8.30
CA TYR A 352 -12.69 10.04 -9.26
C TYR A 352 -11.48 9.59 -10.09
N ASN A 353 -11.17 8.30 -10.14
CA ASN A 353 -10.07 7.80 -10.97
C ASN A 353 -10.42 7.92 -12.47
N HIS A 354 -9.41 8.06 -13.32
CA HIS A 354 -9.59 8.18 -14.76
C HIS A 354 -10.10 6.91 -15.43
N GLY A 355 -9.87 5.73 -14.84
CA GLY A 355 -10.56 4.49 -15.22
C GLY A 355 -11.34 3.90 -14.05
N ALA A 356 -11.59 2.58 -14.03
CA ALA A 356 -12.40 1.94 -13.00
C ALA A 356 -11.78 2.06 -11.59
N GLY A 357 -12.62 1.99 -10.56
CA GLY A 357 -12.16 1.98 -9.17
C GLY A 357 -11.41 0.70 -8.83
N ILE A 358 -11.97 -0.47 -9.17
CA ILE A 358 -11.27 -1.76 -9.14
C ILE A 358 -11.34 -2.37 -10.54
N LEU A 359 -10.19 -2.78 -11.08
CA LEU A 359 -10.05 -3.30 -12.43
C LEU A 359 -9.34 -4.66 -12.41
N SER A 360 -10.00 -5.69 -12.95
CA SER A 360 -9.33 -6.88 -13.46
C SER A 360 -8.85 -6.58 -14.88
N ARG A 361 -7.54 -6.58 -15.11
CA ARG A 361 -6.97 -6.03 -16.35
C ARG A 361 -7.19 -6.92 -17.57
N GLU A 362 -7.12 -8.23 -17.39
CA GLU A 362 -7.14 -9.23 -18.47
C GLU A 362 -8.30 -10.22 -18.32
N GLY A 363 -9.15 -10.08 -17.29
CA GLY A 363 -10.33 -10.93 -17.10
C GLY A 363 -9.99 -12.33 -16.63
N ARG A 364 -8.87 -12.50 -15.95
CA ARG A 364 -8.37 -13.81 -15.52
C ARG A 364 -8.86 -14.14 -14.12
N ILE A 365 -9.07 -15.42 -13.84
CA ILE A 365 -9.51 -15.88 -12.51
C ILE A 365 -8.56 -15.44 -11.37
N GLY A 366 -7.25 -15.30 -11.62
CA GLY A 366 -6.28 -14.79 -10.65
C GLY A 366 -6.35 -13.27 -10.40
N GLU A 367 -7.19 -12.56 -11.16
CA GLU A 367 -7.53 -11.14 -11.00
C GLU A 367 -8.88 -10.95 -10.29
N SER A 368 -9.41 -12.03 -9.71
CA SER A 368 -10.59 -12.01 -8.83
C SER A 368 -10.35 -11.24 -7.53
N PHE A 369 -11.43 -10.68 -6.98
CA PHE A 369 -11.42 -9.97 -5.71
C PHE A 369 -12.76 -10.06 -4.98
N ASP A 370 -12.69 -9.93 -3.66
CA ASP A 370 -13.83 -9.68 -2.81
C ASP A 370 -13.92 -8.18 -2.51
N ASN A 371 -14.94 -7.53 -3.06
CA ASN A 371 -15.28 -6.15 -2.79
C ASN A 371 -16.14 -6.07 -1.51
N ARG A 372 -15.50 -5.85 -0.35
CA ARG A 372 -16.20 -5.74 0.94
C ARG A 372 -16.24 -4.30 1.43
N GLY A 373 -17.45 -3.76 1.57
CA GLY A 373 -17.69 -2.49 2.27
C GLY A 373 -17.08 -1.23 1.63
N ASN A 374 -16.35 -1.33 0.52
CA ASN A 374 -15.74 -0.18 -0.14
C ASN A 374 -16.81 0.78 -0.67
N ARG A 375 -16.44 2.05 -0.79
CA ARG A 375 -17.20 3.05 -1.56
C ARG A 375 -16.44 3.33 -2.86
N ILE A 376 -17.02 2.90 -3.96
CA ILE A 376 -16.44 2.94 -5.29
C ILE A 376 -17.39 3.74 -6.17
N GLN A 377 -17.04 4.99 -6.45
CA GLN A 377 -17.98 5.96 -7.02
C GLN A 377 -17.26 7.04 -7.83
N HIS A 378 -17.95 7.66 -8.77
CA HIS A 378 -17.43 8.73 -9.61
C HIS A 378 -16.15 8.40 -10.42
N ASN A 379 -15.84 7.12 -10.59
CA ASN A 379 -14.73 6.70 -11.42
C ASN A 379 -15.12 6.77 -12.90
N ARG A 380 -14.14 6.92 -13.79
CA ARG A 380 -14.37 7.14 -15.23
C ARG A 380 -13.98 5.92 -16.07
N GLY A 381 -14.26 4.72 -15.55
CA GLY A 381 -14.11 3.47 -16.30
C GLY A 381 -14.87 3.49 -17.63
N ILE A 382 -14.47 2.64 -18.58
CA ILE A 382 -15.17 2.53 -19.86
C ILE A 382 -16.60 2.08 -19.60
N GLY A 383 -17.59 2.68 -20.28
CA GLY A 383 -18.99 2.41 -19.97
C GLY A 383 -19.39 2.82 -18.54
N ARG A 384 -18.58 3.66 -17.88
CA ARG A 384 -18.74 4.13 -16.49
C ARG A 384 -18.68 3.03 -15.44
N THR A 385 -17.90 1.99 -15.73
CA THR A 385 -17.60 0.94 -14.77
C THR A 385 -16.86 1.52 -13.56
N ASN A 386 -17.44 1.35 -12.38
CA ASN A 386 -16.74 1.56 -11.11
C ASN A 386 -15.96 0.31 -10.71
N VAL A 387 -16.45 -0.85 -11.11
CA VAL A 387 -15.77 -2.14 -11.08
C VAL A 387 -15.79 -2.68 -12.50
N ASP A 388 -14.64 -3.11 -13.02
CA ASP A 388 -14.48 -3.63 -14.38
C ASP A 388 -13.78 -4.98 -14.33
N LEU A 389 -14.43 -6.01 -14.87
CA LEU A 389 -13.93 -7.39 -14.84
C LEU A 389 -13.18 -7.82 -16.10
N ALA A 390 -13.09 -6.93 -17.09
CA ALA A 390 -12.65 -7.16 -18.46
C ALA A 390 -13.53 -8.16 -19.26
N PRO A 391 -13.70 -7.96 -20.59
CA PRO A 391 -13.19 -6.84 -21.37
C PRO A 391 -13.81 -5.50 -20.96
N ALA A 392 -13.11 -4.41 -21.21
CA ALA A 392 -13.46 -3.11 -20.65
C ALA A 392 -14.92 -2.69 -20.91
N GLY A 393 -15.60 -2.25 -19.86
CA GLY A 393 -17.04 -1.99 -19.84
C GLY A 393 -17.85 -3.09 -19.13
N PRO A 394 -19.15 -2.88 -18.90
CA PRO A 394 -19.96 -3.83 -18.15
C PRO A 394 -20.09 -5.19 -18.83
N THR A 395 -19.93 -6.28 -18.09
CA THR A 395 -19.99 -7.67 -18.59
C THR A 395 -21.42 -8.25 -18.58
N PRO A 396 -22.13 -8.38 -19.72
CA PRO A 396 -23.58 -8.66 -19.71
C PRO A 396 -24.00 -9.89 -18.89
N ASN A 397 -25.11 -9.78 -18.14
CA ASN A 397 -25.71 -10.95 -17.49
C ASN A 397 -26.22 -11.97 -18.54
N ASP A 398 -25.68 -13.19 -18.55
CA ASP A 398 -26.09 -14.28 -19.43
C ASP A 398 -26.87 -15.39 -18.68
N PRO A 399 -27.70 -16.20 -19.37
CA PRO A 399 -28.49 -17.24 -18.69
C PRO A 399 -27.63 -18.29 -17.99
N ALA A 400 -27.83 -18.46 -16.68
CA ALA A 400 -27.15 -19.44 -15.85
C ALA A 400 -25.65 -19.30 -15.67
N ASP A 401 -25.06 -18.21 -16.21
CA ASP A 401 -23.65 -17.87 -16.03
C ASP A 401 -22.73 -18.96 -16.60
N ALA A 402 -22.76 -19.07 -17.93
CA ALA A 402 -22.10 -20.14 -18.66
C ALA A 402 -20.69 -19.78 -19.14
N ASP A 403 -20.29 -18.53 -18.97
CA ASP A 403 -19.00 -18.02 -19.40
C ASP A 403 -17.94 -18.10 -18.28
N ALA A 404 -16.77 -17.52 -18.55
CA ALA A 404 -15.64 -17.53 -17.64
C ALA A 404 -15.03 -16.14 -17.60
N GLY A 405 -14.45 -15.79 -16.46
CA GLY A 405 -13.82 -14.50 -16.28
C GLY A 405 -13.18 -14.37 -14.91
N ALA A 406 -12.82 -13.14 -14.54
CA ALA A 406 -12.18 -12.87 -13.27
C ALA A 406 -13.07 -13.24 -12.07
N ASN A 407 -14.37 -13.00 -12.15
CA ASN A 407 -15.31 -13.41 -11.11
C ASN A 407 -15.86 -14.85 -11.31
N GLY A 408 -15.30 -15.64 -12.22
CA GLY A 408 -15.84 -16.94 -12.60
C GLY A 408 -17.15 -16.86 -13.40
N GLY A 409 -17.46 -15.69 -13.98
CA GLY A 409 -18.67 -15.40 -14.75
C GLY A 409 -19.81 -14.77 -13.91
N GLN A 410 -19.72 -14.79 -12.57
CA GLN A 410 -20.83 -14.41 -11.68
C GLN A 410 -21.62 -13.16 -12.09
N ASN A 411 -22.86 -13.38 -12.48
CA ASN A 411 -23.83 -12.34 -12.76
C ASN A 411 -24.06 -11.42 -11.55
N TRP A 412 -24.25 -10.13 -11.82
CA TRP A 412 -24.70 -9.20 -10.79
C TRP A 412 -26.20 -9.40 -10.48
N PRO A 413 -26.67 -8.97 -9.31
CA PRO A 413 -28.09 -9.02 -8.96
C PRO A 413 -28.93 -8.16 -9.91
N GLN A 414 -29.98 -8.75 -10.47
CA GLN A 414 -31.01 -8.02 -11.20
C GLN A 414 -32.13 -7.63 -10.24
N ILE A 415 -32.35 -6.31 -10.09
CA ILE A 415 -33.42 -5.75 -9.25
C ILE A 415 -34.68 -5.58 -10.10
N ASP A 416 -35.74 -6.31 -9.75
CA ASP A 416 -37.02 -6.26 -10.46
C ASP A 416 -37.97 -5.23 -9.85
N ALA A 417 -37.91 -5.04 -8.52
CA ALA A 417 -38.70 -4.04 -7.82
C ALA A 417 -38.01 -3.59 -6.52
N ALA A 418 -38.14 -2.30 -6.19
CA ALA A 418 -37.72 -1.77 -4.90
C ALA A 418 -38.75 -0.74 -4.40
N VAL A 419 -39.27 -0.94 -3.19
CA VAL A 419 -40.30 -0.10 -2.58
C VAL A 419 -39.86 0.33 -1.19
N VAL A 420 -39.88 1.64 -0.95
CA VAL A 420 -39.56 2.23 0.36
C VAL A 420 -40.86 2.55 1.09
N ALA A 421 -41.07 1.95 2.25
CA ALA A 421 -42.23 2.22 3.10
C ALA A 421 -41.88 2.04 4.58
N GLY A 422 -42.33 2.95 5.45
CA GLY A 422 -42.18 2.81 6.90
C GLY A 422 -40.73 2.69 7.39
N GLY A 423 -39.75 3.31 6.71
CA GLY A 423 -38.32 3.17 7.05
C GLY A 423 -37.70 1.83 6.65
N GLN A 424 -38.39 1.06 5.83
CA GLN A 424 -37.92 -0.21 5.28
C GLN A 424 -37.82 -0.12 3.77
N LEU A 425 -36.92 -0.93 3.20
CA LEU A 425 -36.78 -1.16 1.77
C LEU A 425 -37.16 -2.61 1.49
N GLN A 426 -38.28 -2.80 0.79
CA GLN A 426 -38.64 -4.09 0.23
C GLN A 426 -38.02 -4.20 -1.17
N VAL A 427 -37.18 -5.21 -1.40
CA VAL A 427 -36.52 -5.45 -2.70
C VAL A 427 -36.90 -6.81 -3.22
N THR A 428 -37.35 -6.88 -4.48
CA THR A 428 -37.47 -8.10 -5.27
C THR A 428 -36.33 -8.14 -6.27
N TYR A 429 -35.52 -9.19 -6.21
CA TYR A 429 -34.35 -9.36 -7.06
C TYR A 429 -34.07 -10.83 -7.35
N ARG A 430 -33.20 -11.09 -8.32
CA ARG A 430 -32.63 -12.42 -8.59
C ARG A 430 -31.16 -12.31 -8.94
N VAL A 431 -30.41 -13.40 -8.75
CA VAL A 431 -29.07 -13.58 -9.33
C VAL A 431 -29.14 -14.80 -10.23
N ASP A 432 -28.93 -14.61 -11.54
CA ASP A 432 -28.98 -15.67 -12.56
C ASP A 432 -27.63 -16.39 -12.69
N SER A 433 -27.04 -16.80 -11.58
CA SER A 433 -25.85 -17.64 -11.57
C SER A 433 -26.20 -19.04 -11.08
N SER A 434 -25.84 -20.07 -11.83
CA SER A 434 -26.11 -21.45 -11.42
C SER A 434 -25.22 -21.88 -10.23
N PRO A 435 -25.65 -22.85 -9.40
CA PRO A 435 -24.79 -23.44 -8.36
C PRO A 435 -23.54 -24.16 -8.91
N GLN A 436 -23.45 -24.36 -10.22
CA GLN A 436 -22.27 -24.89 -10.90
C GLN A 436 -21.23 -23.79 -11.18
N ALA A 437 -21.67 -22.57 -11.49
CA ALA A 437 -20.81 -21.44 -11.81
C ALA A 437 -20.31 -20.71 -10.54
N SER A 438 -21.18 -20.53 -9.55
CA SER A 438 -20.87 -19.78 -8.32
C SER A 438 -20.98 -20.61 -7.05
N ALA A 439 -20.15 -20.30 -6.07
CA ALA A 439 -20.22 -20.95 -4.76
C ALA A 439 -21.29 -20.29 -3.87
N TYR A 440 -22.28 -21.05 -3.42
CA TYR A 440 -23.37 -20.53 -2.59
C TYR A 440 -23.13 -20.72 -1.08
N PRO A 441 -23.78 -19.93 -0.20
CA PRO A 441 -24.72 -18.83 -0.52
C PRO A 441 -23.99 -17.60 -1.06
N LEU A 442 -24.64 -16.86 -1.94
CA LEU A 442 -24.13 -15.56 -2.38
C LEU A 442 -24.43 -14.51 -1.30
N ARG A 443 -23.45 -13.63 -1.06
CA ARG A 443 -23.64 -12.38 -0.33
C ARG A 443 -24.14 -11.34 -1.32
N VAL A 444 -25.34 -10.79 -1.09
CA VAL A 444 -25.90 -9.74 -1.93
C VAL A 444 -25.99 -8.45 -1.14
N ASP A 445 -25.19 -7.47 -1.54
CA ASP A 445 -25.08 -6.16 -0.90
C ASP A 445 -25.85 -5.11 -1.72
N PHE A 446 -26.74 -4.36 -1.07
CA PHE A 446 -27.52 -3.27 -1.68
C PHE A 446 -27.00 -1.93 -1.20
N TYR A 447 -26.75 -1.00 -2.13
CA TYR A 447 -26.18 0.31 -1.83
C TYR A 447 -26.98 1.44 -2.44
N GLU A 448 -26.89 2.63 -1.83
CA GLU A 448 -27.27 3.87 -2.50
C GLU A 448 -26.48 3.99 -3.81
N ASN A 449 -27.14 4.33 -4.90
CA ASN A 449 -26.46 4.56 -6.17
C ASN A 449 -25.71 5.89 -6.13
N VAL A 450 -24.45 5.88 -6.59
CA VAL A 450 -23.66 7.09 -6.84
C VAL A 450 -22.92 6.95 -8.17
N GLN A 451 -23.49 7.51 -9.24
CA GLN A 451 -22.95 7.49 -10.61
C GLN A 451 -22.56 6.07 -11.10
N GLY A 452 -23.48 5.10 -10.98
CA GLY A 452 -23.23 3.69 -11.36
C GLY A 452 -22.26 2.96 -10.42
N GLY A 453 -21.87 3.61 -9.32
CA GLY A 453 -21.11 3.05 -8.22
C GLY A 453 -21.93 3.05 -6.94
N ASN A 454 -21.27 2.94 -5.79
CA ASN A 454 -21.96 2.80 -4.52
C ASN A 454 -21.63 3.88 -3.48
N GLY A 455 -22.69 4.30 -2.79
CA GLY A 455 -22.66 5.15 -1.59
C GLY A 455 -22.78 4.33 -0.31
N ALA A 456 -23.73 4.67 0.56
CA ALA A 456 -23.95 3.94 1.81
C ALA A 456 -24.56 2.54 1.57
N LEU A 457 -24.19 1.57 2.41
CA LEU A 457 -24.83 0.24 2.43
C LEU A 457 -26.25 0.37 2.99
N LEU A 458 -27.24 -0.07 2.22
CA LEU A 458 -28.66 -0.11 2.58
C LEU A 458 -29.01 -1.39 3.33
N GLY A 459 -28.36 -2.49 2.99
CA GLY A 459 -28.52 -3.79 3.65
C GLY A 459 -27.94 -4.94 2.84
N ARG A 460 -27.99 -6.13 3.43
CA ARG A 460 -27.40 -7.36 2.89
C ARG A 460 -28.39 -8.51 3.01
N ASP A 461 -28.41 -9.36 1.99
CA ASP A 461 -29.09 -10.66 2.03
C ASP A 461 -28.09 -11.81 1.81
N SER A 462 -28.48 -12.98 2.29
CA SER A 462 -27.82 -14.24 1.97
C SER A 462 -28.73 -14.99 1.00
N TYR A 463 -28.28 -15.10 -0.25
CA TYR A 463 -29.02 -15.71 -1.34
C TYR A 463 -28.63 -17.20 -1.44
N PRO A 464 -29.50 -18.14 -1.01
CA PRO A 464 -29.13 -19.55 -0.87
C PRO A 464 -29.19 -20.30 -2.20
N ALA A 465 -28.48 -21.44 -2.30
CA ALA A 465 -28.47 -22.28 -3.50
C ALA A 465 -29.87 -22.71 -3.96
N GLY A 466 -30.79 -22.95 -3.02
CA GLY A 466 -32.19 -23.31 -3.35
C GLY A 466 -33.01 -22.18 -3.97
N ALA A 467 -32.52 -20.95 -3.95
CA ALA A 467 -33.11 -19.79 -4.62
C ALA A 467 -32.35 -19.39 -5.89
N ALA A 468 -31.28 -20.12 -6.28
CA ALA A 468 -30.48 -19.80 -7.46
C ALA A 468 -31.37 -19.53 -8.68
N GLN A 469 -31.10 -18.42 -9.39
CA GLN A 469 -31.82 -18.01 -10.60
C GLN A 469 -33.32 -17.67 -10.41
N GLN A 470 -33.85 -17.74 -9.20
CA GLN A 470 -35.27 -17.45 -8.91
C GLN A 470 -35.45 -16.07 -8.26
N PRO A 471 -36.52 -15.33 -8.59
CA PRO A 471 -36.86 -14.11 -7.88
C PRO A 471 -37.09 -14.35 -6.38
N ARG A 472 -36.55 -13.44 -5.56
CA ARG A 472 -36.71 -13.43 -4.11
C ARG A 472 -37.08 -12.02 -3.66
N THR A 473 -37.96 -11.93 -2.66
CA THR A 473 -38.31 -10.66 -2.02
C THR A 473 -37.81 -10.64 -0.58
N ILE A 474 -37.14 -9.55 -0.22
CA ILE A 474 -36.63 -9.30 1.13
C ILE A 474 -37.11 -7.94 1.63
N VAL A 475 -37.02 -7.74 2.94
CA VAL A 475 -37.27 -6.45 3.59
C VAL A 475 -36.03 -6.08 4.41
N LEU A 476 -35.43 -4.94 4.08
CA LEU A 476 -34.26 -4.38 4.74
C LEU A 476 -34.68 -3.20 5.61
N ALA A 477 -34.19 -3.14 6.85
CA ALA A 477 -34.32 -1.95 7.67
C ALA A 477 -33.33 -0.89 7.16
N LEU A 478 -33.84 0.30 6.80
CA LEU A 478 -32.97 1.34 6.26
C LEU A 478 -32.20 2.08 7.35
N PRO A 479 -30.91 2.40 7.12
CA PRO A 479 -30.20 3.33 7.96
C PRO A 479 -30.92 4.70 8.00
N PRO A 480 -30.87 5.44 9.13
CA PRO A 480 -31.45 6.78 9.21
C PRO A 480 -30.89 7.70 8.12
N GLY A 481 -31.78 8.34 7.36
CA GLY A 481 -31.40 9.28 6.29
C GLY A 481 -30.97 8.62 4.98
N ALA A 482 -31.03 7.30 4.86
CA ALA A 482 -30.66 6.58 3.64
C ALA A 482 -31.55 6.95 2.44
N ARG A 483 -30.91 7.20 1.31
CA ARG A 483 -31.56 7.40 0.00
C ARG A 483 -31.62 6.06 -0.72
N ALA A 484 -32.59 5.26 -0.33
CA ALA A 484 -32.69 3.86 -0.74
C ALA A 484 -33.03 3.62 -2.22
N VAL A 485 -33.48 4.64 -2.96
CA VAL A 485 -33.68 4.61 -4.41
C VAL A 485 -33.21 5.97 -4.98
N PRO A 486 -32.38 6.00 -6.03
CA PRO A 486 -31.87 4.85 -6.77
C PRO A 486 -30.86 4.00 -5.98
N LEU A 487 -30.77 2.71 -6.33
CA LEU A 487 -29.85 1.75 -5.71
C LEU A 487 -29.10 0.90 -6.73
N VAL A 488 -27.95 0.39 -6.33
CA VAL A 488 -27.18 -0.65 -7.03
C VAL A 488 -26.98 -1.86 -6.11
N ALA A 489 -26.67 -3.01 -6.68
CA ALA A 489 -26.37 -4.21 -5.93
C ALA A 489 -25.12 -4.92 -6.46
N VAL A 490 -24.45 -5.66 -5.58
CA VAL A 490 -23.32 -6.55 -5.93
C VAL A 490 -23.61 -7.92 -5.36
N ALA A 491 -23.30 -8.96 -6.12
CA ALA A 491 -23.24 -10.32 -5.63
C ALA A 491 -21.78 -10.69 -5.36
N THR A 492 -21.53 -11.45 -4.31
CA THR A 492 -20.24 -12.07 -4.03
C THR A 492 -20.45 -13.52 -3.64
N ASP A 493 -19.80 -14.46 -4.32
CA ASP A 493 -19.93 -15.89 -3.98
C ASP A 493 -19.24 -16.23 -2.64
N ALA A 494 -19.46 -17.46 -2.17
CA ALA A 494 -18.88 -17.98 -0.94
C ALA A 494 -17.35 -18.18 -0.98
N ARG A 495 -16.73 -18.09 -2.17
CA ARG A 495 -15.27 -18.06 -2.32
C ARG A 495 -14.72 -16.63 -2.26
N GLY A 496 -15.56 -15.62 -2.49
CA GLY A 496 -15.22 -14.20 -2.47
C GLY A 496 -15.20 -13.52 -3.83
N TYR A 497 -15.79 -14.13 -4.87
CA TYR A 497 -15.80 -13.59 -6.23
C TYR A 497 -16.91 -12.57 -6.36
N SER A 498 -16.55 -11.29 -6.47
CA SER A 498 -17.53 -10.20 -6.60
C SER A 498 -17.89 -9.94 -8.06
N SER A 499 -19.18 -9.71 -8.32
CA SER A 499 -19.66 -9.17 -9.60
C SER A 499 -19.30 -7.69 -9.74
N GLU A 500 -19.51 -7.14 -10.93
CA GLU A 500 -19.67 -5.70 -11.11
C GLU A 500 -20.93 -5.20 -10.38
N PHE A 501 -21.11 -3.87 -10.33
CA PHE A 501 -22.37 -3.30 -9.84
C PHE A 501 -23.50 -3.59 -10.83
N SER A 502 -24.68 -3.92 -10.31
CA SER A 502 -25.89 -3.94 -11.13
C SER A 502 -26.13 -2.56 -11.75
N PRO A 503 -26.85 -2.49 -12.87
CA PRO A 503 -27.43 -1.23 -13.30
C PRO A 503 -28.24 -0.60 -12.16
N ALA A 504 -28.24 0.73 -12.10
CA ALA A 504 -28.93 1.46 -11.06
C ALA A 504 -30.46 1.33 -11.23
N PHE A 505 -31.12 0.78 -10.22
CA PHE A 505 -32.57 0.68 -10.19
C PHE A 505 -33.19 2.04 -9.87
N GLY A 506 -34.29 2.38 -10.56
CA GLY A 506 -35.05 3.60 -10.28
C GLY A 506 -34.51 4.85 -10.97
N VAL A 507 -33.60 4.70 -11.93
CA VAL A 507 -33.17 5.76 -12.85
C VAL A 507 -33.44 5.36 -14.30
N LEU A 508 -33.72 6.37 -15.14
CA LEU A 508 -33.80 6.20 -16.60
C LEU A 508 -32.42 6.31 -17.26
N PHE A 509 -31.52 7.06 -16.63
CA PHE A 509 -30.16 7.34 -17.07
C PHE A 509 -29.25 7.20 -15.84
N GLU A 510 -28.18 6.43 -15.96
CA GLU A 510 -27.17 6.33 -14.89
C GLU A 510 -26.25 7.56 -14.86
N ASP A 511 -26.31 8.37 -15.91
CA ASP A 511 -25.82 9.74 -16.02
C ASP A 511 -26.74 10.72 -15.30
N ASP A 512 -26.18 11.49 -14.38
CA ASP A 512 -26.47 12.91 -14.42
C ASP A 512 -25.81 13.43 -15.72
N PHE A 513 -26.59 14.01 -16.64
CA PHE A 513 -26.08 14.62 -17.88
C PHE A 513 -25.10 15.76 -17.52
N GLU A 514 -23.80 15.46 -17.42
CA GLU A 514 -22.72 16.46 -17.48
C GLU A 514 -22.04 16.46 -18.85
#